data_AF-A0A960PTX5-F1
#
_entry.id   AF-A0A960PTX5-F1
#
_cell.length_a   1.000
_cell.length_b   1.000
_cell.length_c   1.000
_cell.angle_alpha   90.00
_cell.angle_beta   90.00
_cell.angle_gamma   90.00
#
_symmetry.space_group_name_H-M   'P 1'
#
loop_
_entity.id
_entity.type
_entity.pdbx_description
1 polymer ?
#
loop_
_entity_poly.entity_id
_entity_poly.type
_entity_poly.pdbx_seq_one_letter_code
_entity_poly.pdbx_strand_id
1 'polypeptide(L)'
;MAAVDWGLAEKVAIRAAGREPFAESYHYPSLASDFEELTGLAEEQVAAATGLRSASGAARARVTDRQGWVRANIASFQRLLRPLTDRLEQNLSSNPFAPVATRVAG
;
A
#
# COMPACT_ATOMS: atom_id res chain seq x y z
N MET A 1 -17.39 -2.28 -15.70
CA MET A 1 -16.00 -1.92 -16.04
C MET A 1 -15.57 -0.91 -14.99
N ALA A 2 -14.45 -1.14 -14.29
CA ALA A 2 -14.10 -0.32 -13.13
C ALA A 2 -13.69 1.11 -13.54
N ALA A 3 -14.03 2.12 -12.73
CA ALA A 3 -13.69 3.54 -12.96
C ALA A 3 -12.19 3.81 -12.86
N VAL A 4 -11.43 2.93 -12.20
CA VAL A 4 -9.98 3.06 -12.03
C VAL A 4 -9.30 1.79 -12.51
N ASP A 5 -8.29 1.96 -13.37
CA ASP A 5 -7.34 0.90 -13.72
C ASP A 5 -6.25 0.84 -12.66
N TRP A 6 -6.37 -0.13 -11.74
CA TRP A 6 -5.44 -0.29 -10.63
C TRP A 6 -4.06 -0.81 -11.07
N GLY A 7 -3.98 -1.50 -12.21
CA GLY A 7 -2.72 -1.94 -12.78
C GLY A 7 -1.90 -0.77 -13.32
N LEU A 8 -2.55 0.17 -14.01
CA LEU A 8 -1.93 1.45 -14.35
C LEU A 8 -1.52 2.23 -13.10
N ALA A 9 -2.43 2.34 -12.13
CA ALA A 9 -2.18 3.11 -10.91
C ALA A 9 -0.93 2.62 -10.17
N GLU A 10 -0.72 1.29 -10.10
CA GLU A 10 0.51 0.71 -9.55
C GLU A 10 1.75 1.15 -10.35
N LYS A 11 1.73 1.05 -11.69
CA LYS A 11 2.87 1.46 -12.53
C LYS A 11 3.22 2.94 -12.34
N VAL A 12 2.21 3.81 -12.33
CA VAL A 12 2.38 5.25 -12.12
C VAL A 12 2.93 5.53 -10.73
N ALA A 13 2.39 4.88 -9.70
CA ALA A 13 2.86 5.03 -8.32
C ALA A 13 4.32 4.59 -8.16
N ILE A 14 4.70 3.44 -8.73
CA ILE A 14 6.09 2.96 -8.73
C ILE A 14 7.00 3.95 -9.46
N ARG A 15 6.56 4.48 -10.61
CA ARG A 15 7.34 5.45 -11.39
C ARG A 15 7.52 6.78 -10.66
N ALA A 16 6.49 7.23 -9.94
CA ALA A 16 6.50 8.44 -9.12
C ALA A 16 7.31 8.28 -7.83
N ALA A 17 7.31 7.09 -7.24
CA ALA A 17 8.11 6.77 -6.06
C ALA A 17 9.62 6.93 -6.29
N GLY A 18 10.07 6.83 -7.55
CA GLY A 18 11.47 7.00 -7.93
C GLY A 18 12.38 5.89 -7.42
N ARG A 19 13.69 6.08 -7.58
CA ARG A 19 14.71 5.21 -6.99
C ARG A 19 15.07 5.71 -5.59
N GLU A 20 15.40 4.76 -4.72
CA GLU A 20 15.81 5.00 -3.35
C GLU A 20 17.26 4.47 -3.20
N PRO A 21 18.28 5.34 -3.17
CA PRO A 21 19.68 4.92 -3.18
C PRO A 21 20.10 4.09 -1.96
N PHE A 22 19.39 4.22 -0.83
CA PHE A 22 19.74 3.49 0.38
C PHE A 22 19.34 2.01 0.32
N ALA A 23 18.26 1.68 -0.39
CA ALA A 23 17.83 0.32 -0.69
C ALA A 23 18.83 -0.47 -1.54
N GLU A 24 19.71 0.24 -2.27
CA GLU A 24 20.79 -0.36 -3.07
C GLU A 24 22.08 -0.58 -2.25
N SER A 25 22.10 -0.19 -0.97
CA SER A 25 23.27 -0.30 -0.10
C SER A 25 23.33 -1.61 0.70
N TYR A 26 24.55 -2.03 1.08
CA TYR A 26 24.80 -3.17 1.97
C TYR A 26 24.14 -3.04 3.36
N HIS A 27 23.64 -1.87 3.75
CA HIS A 27 22.92 -1.66 5.01
C HIS A 27 21.50 -2.22 5.01
N TYR A 28 20.93 -2.50 3.83
CA TYR A 28 19.56 -2.97 3.73
C TYR A 28 19.36 -4.39 4.32
N PRO A 29 20.26 -5.37 4.07
CA PRO A 29 20.22 -6.66 4.75
C PRO A 29 20.35 -6.58 6.28
N SER A 30 21.21 -5.70 6.83
CA SER A 30 21.37 -5.59 8.28
C SER A 30 20.11 -5.04 8.95
N LEU A 31 19.36 -4.18 8.27
CA LEU A 31 18.07 -3.72 8.78
C LEU A 31 17.07 -4.86 8.96
N ALA A 32 17.10 -5.90 8.14
CA ALA A 32 16.15 -7.00 8.30
C ALA A 32 16.34 -7.72 9.64
N SER A 33 17.59 -8.01 10.04
CA SER A 33 17.89 -8.61 11.34
C SER A 33 17.60 -7.64 12.49
N ASP A 34 17.96 -6.36 12.34
CA ASP A 34 17.70 -5.36 13.39
C ASP A 34 16.20 -5.23 13.65
N PHE A 35 15.40 -5.16 12.58
CA PHE A 35 13.94 -5.07 12.70
C PHE A 35 13.30 -6.36 13.21
N GLU A 36 13.87 -7.54 12.94
CA GLU A 36 13.39 -8.80 13.53
C GLU A 36 13.52 -8.78 15.06
N GLU A 37 14.70 -8.41 15.58
CA GLU A 37 14.95 -8.30 17.01
C GLU A 37 14.11 -7.20 17.66
N LEU A 38 14.19 -5.98 17.12
CA LEU A 38 13.55 -4.79 17.71
C LEU A 38 12.02 -4.89 17.69
N THR A 39 11.43 -5.62 16.74
CA THR A 39 9.97 -5.83 16.70
C THR A 39 9.49 -6.70 17.85
N GLY A 40 10.24 -7.75 18.22
CA GLY A 40 9.92 -8.58 19.37
C GLY A 40 9.99 -7.79 20.68
N LEU A 41 11.07 -7.01 20.85
CA LEU A 41 11.21 -6.13 22.00
C LEU A 41 10.06 -5.11 22.07
N ALA A 42 9.75 -4.45 20.95
CA ALA A 42 8.65 -3.49 20.91
C ALA A 42 7.29 -4.13 21.25
N GLU A 43 7.02 -5.35 20.79
CA GLU A 43 5.79 -6.07 21.13
C GLU A 43 5.67 -6.26 22.64
N GLU A 44 6.72 -6.73 23.32
CA GLU A 44 6.71 -6.90 24.78
C GLU A 44 6.45 -5.58 25.51
N GLN A 45 7.11 -4.50 25.08
CA GLN A 45 6.98 -3.18 25.69
C GLN A 45 5.58 -2.59 25.50
N VAL A 46 5.01 -2.68 24.29
CA VAL A 46 3.61 -2.26 24.03
C VAL A 46 2.66 -3.06 24.89
N ALA A 47 2.92 -4.35 25.04
CA ALA A 47 2.04 -5.25 25.74
C ALA A 47 2.12 -5.08 27.27
N ALA A 48 3.28 -4.68 27.81
CA ALA A 48 3.43 -4.26 29.20
C ALA A 48 2.74 -2.91 29.46
N ALA A 49 2.86 -1.96 28.53
CA ALA A 49 2.28 -0.62 28.68
C ALA A 49 0.75 -0.61 28.54
N THR A 50 0.20 -1.44 27.66
CA THR A 50 -1.24 -1.43 27.34
C THR A 50 -2.03 -2.54 28.04
N GLY A 51 -1.35 -3.58 28.53
CA GLY A 51 -1.99 -4.81 29.00
C GLY A 51 -2.61 -5.65 27.87
N LEU A 52 -2.49 -5.24 26.61
CA LEU A 52 -3.04 -5.93 25.45
C LEU A 52 -2.02 -6.89 24.84
N ARG A 53 -2.49 -7.96 24.20
CA ARG A 53 -1.68 -8.88 23.39
C ARG A 53 -2.33 -9.07 22.03
N SER A 54 -1.52 -9.24 20.99
CA SER A 54 -2.00 -9.46 19.63
C SER A 54 -2.78 -10.78 19.53
N ALA A 55 -4.01 -10.72 19.02
CA ALA A 55 -4.77 -11.91 18.65
C ALA A 55 -4.30 -12.51 17.30
N SER A 56 -3.49 -11.77 16.54
CA SER A 56 -3.02 -12.13 15.21
C SER A 56 -1.65 -12.83 15.22
N GLY A 57 -1.17 -13.20 16.42
CA GLY A 57 0.17 -13.75 16.65
C GLY A 57 1.25 -12.67 16.77
N ALA A 58 2.51 -13.12 16.84
CA ALA A 58 3.68 -12.27 17.04
C ALA A 58 3.83 -11.19 15.96
N ALA A 59 4.29 -10.03 16.39
CA ALA A 59 4.61 -8.92 15.51
C ALA A 59 5.77 -9.31 14.58
N ARG A 60 5.64 -8.93 13.30
CA ARG A 60 6.64 -9.20 12.26
C ARG A 60 6.91 -7.94 11.48
N ALA A 61 8.16 -7.51 11.44
CA ALA A 61 8.58 -6.44 10.56
C ALA A 61 8.93 -6.98 9.17
N ARG A 62 8.74 -6.12 8.17
CA ARG A 62 9.22 -6.34 6.81
C ARG A 62 9.88 -5.06 6.33
N VAL A 63 11.18 -5.11 6.12
CA VAL A 63 11.91 -4.02 5.46
C VAL A 63 11.50 -4.03 3.99
N THR A 64 11.06 -2.87 3.48
CA THR A 64 10.64 -2.70 2.10
C THR A 64 11.11 -1.34 1.57
N ASP A 65 11.40 -1.28 0.27
CA ASP A 65 11.62 -0.03 -0.44
C ASP A 65 10.27 0.62 -0.84
N ARG A 66 10.33 1.75 -1.54
CA ARG A 66 9.12 2.47 -1.96
C ARG A 66 8.26 1.66 -2.93
N GLN A 67 8.90 0.91 -3.84
CA GLN A 67 8.18 0.06 -4.79
C GLN A 67 7.42 -1.08 -4.09
N GLY A 68 8.08 -1.76 -3.14
CA GLY A 68 7.46 -2.79 -2.34
C GLY A 68 6.37 -2.23 -1.42
N TRP A 69 6.52 -1.01 -0.91
CA TRP A 69 5.45 -0.34 -0.16
C TRP A 69 4.21 -0.08 -1.01
N VAL A 70 4.38 0.40 -2.26
CA VAL A 70 3.26 0.57 -3.21
C VAL A 70 2.53 -0.75 -3.41
N ARG A 71 3.27 -1.83 -3.70
CA ARG A 71 2.71 -3.17 -3.91
C ARG A 71 1.98 -3.72 -2.69
N ALA A 72 2.51 -3.50 -1.49
CA ALA A 72 1.90 -3.94 -0.26
C ALA A 72 0.57 -3.22 0.06
N ASN A 73 0.39 -2.00 -0.45
CA ASN A 73 -0.73 -1.14 -0.07
C ASN A 73 -1.76 -0.87 -1.18
N ILE A 74 -1.46 -1.14 -2.44
CA ILE A 74 -2.35 -0.76 -3.57
C ILE A 74 -3.77 -1.32 -3.43
N ALA A 75 -3.92 -2.57 -2.95
CA ALA A 75 -5.23 -3.18 -2.70
C ALA A 75 -6.00 -2.48 -1.56
N SER A 76 -5.31 -1.93 -0.56
CA SER A 76 -5.92 -1.13 0.50
C SER A 76 -6.46 0.19 -0.04
N PHE A 77 -5.71 0.87 -0.91
CA PHE A 77 -6.19 2.09 -1.59
C PHE A 77 -7.43 1.78 -2.45
N GLN A 78 -7.44 0.66 -3.18
CA GLN A 78 -8.60 0.22 -3.93
C GLN A 78 -9.83 0.03 -3.06
N ARG A 79 -9.67 -0.62 -1.90
CA ARG A 79 -10.76 -0.83 -0.95
C ARG A 79 -11.27 0.49 -0.36
N LEU A 80 -10.37 1.40 0.01
CA LEU A 80 -10.72 2.69 0.61
C LEU A 80 -11.42 3.63 -0.38
N LEU A 81 -11.00 3.64 -1.64
CA LEU A 81 -11.60 4.51 -2.67
C LEU A 81 -12.87 3.94 -3.29
N ARG A 82 -13.23 2.68 -3.00
CA ARG A 82 -14.40 2.00 -3.58
C ARG A 82 -15.69 2.84 -3.55
N PRO A 83 -16.09 3.47 -2.43
CA PRO A 83 -17.33 4.26 -2.40
C PRO A 83 -17.33 5.45 -3.38
N LEU A 84 -16.15 6.00 -3.69
CA LEU A 84 -16.01 7.11 -4.63
C LEU A 84 -15.98 6.61 -6.07
N THR A 85 -15.25 5.51 -6.33
CA THR A 85 -15.18 4.92 -7.67
C THR A 85 -16.54 4.36 -8.09
N ASP A 86 -17.28 3.74 -7.17
CA ASP A 86 -18.62 3.19 -7.45
C ASP A 86 -19.60 4.31 -7.82
N ARG A 87 -19.56 5.45 -7.12
CA ARG A 87 -20.37 6.63 -7.48
C ARG A 87 -20.00 7.20 -8.84
N LEU A 88 -18.70 7.23 -9.16
CA LEU A 88 -18.23 7.70 -10.46
C LEU A 88 -18.73 6.77 -11.58
N GLU A 89 -18.66 5.44 -11.39
CA GLU A 89 -19.19 4.46 -12.33
C GLU A 89 -20.69 4.61 -12.54
N GLN A 90 -21.45 4.79 -11.45
CA GLN A 90 -22.90 5.02 -11.52
C GLN A 90 -23.22 6.27 -12.35
N ASN A 91 -22.57 7.40 -12.06
CA ASN A 91 -22.77 8.65 -12.80
C ASN A 91 -22.45 8.50 -14.29
N LEU A 92 -21.35 7.82 -14.62
CA LEU A 92 -20.95 7.56 -16.00
C LEU A 92 -21.94 6.65 -16.74
N SER A 93 -22.51 5.64 -16.05
CA SER A 93 -23.50 4.74 -16.63
C SER A 93 -24.88 5.38 -16.82
N SER A 94 -25.23 6.37 -16.00
CA SER A 94 -26.53 7.04 -16.02
C SER A 94 -26.69 8.13 -17.09
N ASN A 95 -25.59 8.57 -17.72
CA ASN A 95 -25.63 9.66 -18.68
C ASN A 95 -25.31 9.16 -20.11
N PRO A 96 -26.33 8.93 -20.97
CA PRO A 96 -26.15 8.44 -22.34
C PRO A 96 -25.43 9.43 -23.27
N PHE A 97 -25.19 10.68 -22.82
CA PHE A 97 -24.46 11.72 -23.54
C PHE A 97 -23.19 12.19 -22.80
N ALA A 98 -22.71 11.47 -21.79
CA ALA A 98 -21.42 11.80 -21.18
C ALA A 98 -20.33 11.74 -22.25
N PRO A 99 -19.44 12.76 -22.35
CA PRO A 99 -18.30 12.67 -23.25
C PRO A 99 -17.54 11.41 -22.90
N VAL A 100 -17.03 10.69 -23.92
CA VAL A 100 -16.16 9.52 -23.76
C VAL A 100 -15.16 9.86 -22.68
N ALA A 101 -15.40 9.38 -21.45
CA ALA A 101 -14.57 9.71 -20.32
C ALA A 101 -13.27 8.97 -20.57
N THR A 102 -12.31 9.69 -21.15
CA THR A 102 -11.02 9.14 -21.51
C THR A 102 -10.45 8.55 -20.24
N ARG A 103 -10.35 7.21 -20.21
CA ARG A 103 -9.62 6.50 -19.16
C ARG A 103 -8.28 7.22 -19.03
N VAL A 104 -7.95 7.71 -17.84
CA VAL A 104 -6.56 8.10 -17.57
C VAL A 104 -5.78 6.78 -17.64
N ALA A 105 -4.96 6.63 -18.69
CA ALA A 105 -4.75 5.37 -19.41
C ALA A 105 -3.48 4.58 -19.03
N GLY A 106 -3.55 3.23 -19.09
CA GLY A 106 -2.42 2.32 -19.36
C GLY A 106 -2.19 1.11 -18.44
#